data_AF-A0A954XLB2-F1
#
_entry.id   AF-A0A954XLB2-F1
#
_cell.length_a   1.000
_cell.length_b   1.000
_cell.length_c   1.000
_cell.angle_alpha   90.00
_cell.angle_beta   90.00
_cell.angle_gamma   90.00
#
_symmetry.space_group_name_H-M   'P 1'
#
loop_
_entity.id
_entity.type
_entity.pdbx_description
1 polymer ?
#
loop_
_entity_poly.entity_id
_entity_poly.type
_entity_poly.pdbx_seq_one_letter_code
_entity_poly.pdbx_strand_id
1 'polypeptide(L)'
;MLVYPRFARTLLTALLLALGNELSHAEKPSVTFDFANTAECRELTSGELIEAYPGEKIVELKLRVSVHLDAGQIEDLEEVRIEAGDCDRRMRVHSFEPSTQLESLLSDDILWSKTVETGNSLGASLGGEAPVLLGDVVAHVTPTINGGKTSREIVTETQKRVAPKHVVVTSGTIDQGHGVFFKLRRSPQTSLEGVHELTIRFIVSESWRGDSIRVCCQALGQEEFLWLQQQATWAHKCAPVAVYLAGDLEARRAAISFSRRRTAGL
;
A
#
# COMPACT_ATOMS: atom_id res chain seq x y z
N MET A 1 -38.21 -50.56 -56.36
CA MET A 1 -38.53 -49.11 -56.30
C MET A 1 -38.75 -48.77 -54.83
N LEU A 2 -37.76 -48.14 -54.20
CA LEU A 2 -37.69 -47.84 -52.76
C LEU A 2 -38.22 -46.43 -52.51
N VAL A 3 -39.03 -46.24 -51.46
CA VAL A 3 -39.20 -44.92 -50.82
C VAL A 3 -39.39 -45.12 -49.30
N TYR A 4 -38.44 -44.59 -48.53
CA TYR A 4 -38.51 -44.32 -47.09
C TYR A 4 -38.42 -42.79 -46.88
N PRO A 5 -39.15 -42.21 -45.91
CA PRO A 5 -38.66 -41.02 -45.20
C PRO A 5 -38.64 -41.27 -43.68
N ARG A 6 -37.47 -41.20 -43.02
CA ARG A 6 -36.82 -39.99 -42.47
C ARG A 6 -37.56 -39.37 -41.28
N PHE A 7 -37.47 -40.02 -40.12
CA PHE A 7 -37.66 -39.40 -38.80
C PHE A 7 -36.51 -39.80 -37.87
N ALA A 8 -35.33 -39.21 -38.10
CA ALA A 8 -34.21 -39.30 -37.16
C ALA A 8 -33.19 -38.23 -37.53
N ARG A 9 -33.37 -36.98 -37.08
CA ARG A 9 -32.32 -35.93 -37.04
C ARG A 9 -32.84 -34.57 -36.54
N THR A 10 -33.44 -34.51 -35.36
CA THR A 10 -33.78 -33.21 -34.73
C THR A 10 -33.71 -33.29 -33.21
N LEU A 11 -32.64 -33.88 -32.67
CA LEU A 11 -32.41 -33.93 -31.22
C LEU A 11 -30.91 -33.93 -30.88
N LEU A 12 -30.10 -33.20 -31.64
CA LEU A 12 -28.67 -33.01 -31.35
C LEU A 12 -28.17 -31.61 -31.73
N THR A 13 -29.02 -30.59 -31.63
CA THR A 13 -28.66 -29.21 -32.00
C THR A 13 -29.13 -28.16 -30.98
N ALA A 14 -29.42 -28.58 -29.74
CA ALA A 14 -29.85 -27.67 -28.68
C ALA A 14 -28.89 -27.61 -27.47
N LEU A 15 -27.83 -28.43 -27.44
CA LEU A 15 -26.90 -28.52 -26.29
C LEU A 15 -25.54 -27.86 -26.52
N LEU A 16 -25.34 -27.16 -27.64
CA LEU A 16 -24.07 -26.50 -28.00
C LEU A 16 -24.12 -24.97 -27.90
N LEU A 17 -25.21 -24.39 -27.38
CA LEU A 17 -25.40 -22.93 -27.27
C LEU A 17 -25.39 -22.40 -25.83
N ALA A 18 -25.10 -23.24 -24.83
CA ALA A 18 -25.10 -22.87 -23.41
C ALA A 18 -23.69 -22.74 -22.78
N LEU A 19 -22.64 -22.72 -23.61
CA LEU A 19 -21.27 -22.37 -23.19
C LEU A 19 -20.86 -21.07 -23.86
N GLY A 20 -21.71 -20.05 -23.74
CA GLY A 20 -21.22 -18.68 -23.81
C GLY A 20 -20.41 -18.48 -22.53
N ASN A 21 -19.09 -18.69 -22.63
CA ASN A 21 -18.18 -18.20 -21.63
C ASN A 21 -18.52 -16.73 -21.41
N GLU A 22 -19.06 -16.40 -20.23
CA GLU A 22 -18.93 -15.06 -19.71
C GLU A 22 -17.43 -14.82 -19.56
N LEU A 23 -16.83 -14.29 -20.62
CA LEU A 23 -15.62 -13.49 -20.50
C LEU A 23 -16.05 -12.31 -19.65
N SER A 24 -16.03 -12.50 -18.33
CA SER A 24 -16.04 -11.43 -17.35
C SER A 24 -14.80 -10.60 -17.64
N HIS A 25 -14.94 -9.65 -18.56
CA HIS A 25 -13.94 -8.63 -18.75
C HIS A 25 -14.00 -7.79 -17.49
N ALA A 26 -13.04 -8.02 -16.58
CA ALA A 26 -12.89 -7.19 -15.40
C ALA A 26 -12.85 -5.74 -15.87
N GLU A 27 -13.78 -4.93 -15.37
CA GLU A 27 -13.88 -3.53 -15.75
C GLU A 27 -12.55 -2.84 -15.42
N LYS A 28 -11.96 -2.14 -16.41
CA LYS A 28 -10.65 -1.51 -16.22
C LYS A 28 -10.74 -0.51 -15.06
N PRO A 29 -9.90 -0.65 -14.03
CA PRO A 29 -10.00 0.19 -12.87
C PRO A 29 -9.81 1.67 -13.23
N SER A 30 -10.74 2.50 -12.76
CA SER A 30 -10.78 3.94 -12.98
C SER A 30 -10.58 4.62 -11.64
N VAL A 31 -9.55 5.46 -11.53
CA VAL A 31 -9.19 6.14 -10.29
C VAL A 31 -9.19 7.65 -10.52
N THR A 32 -9.86 8.38 -9.63
CA THR A 32 -9.84 9.84 -9.61
C THR A 32 -9.11 10.34 -8.37
N PHE A 33 -8.27 11.37 -8.57
CA PHE A 33 -7.58 12.08 -7.50
C PHE A 33 -8.23 13.43 -7.23
N ASP A 34 -8.38 13.79 -5.96
CA ASP A 34 -8.81 15.13 -5.55
C ASP A 34 -7.89 15.72 -4.48
N PHE A 35 -7.59 17.01 -4.61
CA PHE A 35 -6.78 17.76 -3.65
C PHE A 35 -7.03 19.26 -3.84
N ALA A 36 -6.86 20.03 -2.77
CA ALA A 36 -7.10 21.47 -2.78
C ALA A 36 -6.14 22.20 -3.74
N ASN A 37 -6.66 23.19 -4.46
CA ASN A 37 -5.86 24.05 -5.34
C ASN A 37 -5.15 25.21 -4.62
N THR A 38 -5.44 25.38 -3.32
CA THR A 38 -4.75 26.29 -2.41
C THR A 38 -4.53 25.61 -1.07
N ALA A 39 -3.41 25.88 -0.41
CA ALA A 39 -3.15 25.36 0.93
C ALA A 39 -2.48 26.40 1.83
N GLU A 40 -2.82 26.37 3.11
CA GLU A 40 -2.23 27.24 4.13
C GLU A 40 -0.98 26.56 4.72
N CYS A 41 0.10 27.31 4.84
CA CYS A 41 1.33 26.90 5.50
C CYS A 41 1.45 27.58 6.86
N ARG A 42 1.83 26.83 7.89
CA ARG A 42 2.04 27.35 9.24
C ARG A 42 3.52 27.49 9.53
N GLU A 43 3.92 28.64 10.06
CA GLU A 43 5.29 28.81 10.52
C GLU A 43 5.55 27.98 11.79
N LEU A 44 6.68 27.28 11.82
CA LEU A 44 7.13 26.55 13.00
C LEU A 44 8.17 27.40 13.73
N THR A 45 7.76 28.02 14.82
CA THR A 45 8.62 28.86 15.66
C THR A 45 9.10 28.05 16.86
N SER A 46 10.33 27.52 16.80
CA SER A 46 11.04 26.95 17.94
C SER A 46 12.42 27.59 18.04
N GLY A 47 12.90 27.86 19.26
CA GLY A 47 14.21 28.51 19.48
C GLY A 47 15.36 27.75 18.79
N GLU A 48 15.33 26.42 18.84
CA GLU A 48 16.30 25.55 18.16
C GLU A 48 16.30 25.73 16.63
N LEU A 49 15.12 25.99 16.02
CA LEU A 49 15.00 26.17 14.58
C LEU A 49 15.55 27.52 14.14
N ILE A 50 15.35 28.56 14.95
CA ILE A 50 15.85 29.91 14.66
C ILE A 50 17.38 29.93 14.68
N GLU A 51 18.00 29.23 15.64
CA GLU A 51 19.45 29.11 15.72
C GLU A 51 20.03 28.25 14.58
N ALA A 52 19.33 27.18 14.18
CA ALA A 52 19.77 26.30 13.11
C ALA A 52 19.65 26.92 11.70
N TYR A 53 18.70 27.85 11.51
CA TYR A 53 18.36 28.43 10.20
C TYR A 53 18.30 29.97 10.24
N PRO A 54 19.43 30.68 10.46
CA PRO A 54 19.42 32.14 10.55
C PRO A 54 19.02 32.81 9.23
N GLY A 55 17.99 33.65 9.27
CA GLY A 55 17.44 34.35 8.08
C GLY A 55 16.52 33.49 7.21
N GLU A 56 16.22 32.28 7.67
CA GLU A 56 15.27 31.35 7.08
C GLU A 56 14.24 30.95 8.14
N LYS A 57 13.14 30.37 7.69
CA LYS A 57 12.13 29.82 8.57
C LYS A 57 11.59 28.52 8.01
N ILE A 58 11.02 27.71 8.90
CA ILE A 58 10.36 26.47 8.52
C ILE A 58 8.86 26.69 8.47
N VAL A 59 8.26 26.32 7.34
CA VAL A 59 6.81 26.33 7.15
C VAL A 59 6.28 24.92 6.94
N GLU A 60 5.23 24.57 7.66
CA GLU A 60 4.52 23.29 7.58
C GLU A 60 3.32 23.41 6.63
N LEU A 61 3.30 22.58 5.61
CA LEU A 61 2.20 22.38 4.69
C LEU A 61 1.52 21.03 5.00
N LYS A 62 0.20 21.04 5.16
CA LYS A 62 -0.63 19.83 5.22
C LYS A 62 -1.40 19.67 3.92
N LEU A 63 -1.06 18.63 3.16
CA LEU A 63 -1.71 18.27 1.90
C LEU A 63 -2.64 17.08 2.16
N ARG A 64 -3.90 17.20 1.72
CA ARG A 64 -4.88 16.12 1.77
C ARG A 64 -5.14 15.69 0.34
N VAL A 65 -4.80 14.43 0.02
CA VAL A 65 -5.04 13.84 -1.29
C VAL A 65 -6.07 12.74 -1.14
N SER A 66 -7.23 12.96 -1.75
CA SER A 66 -8.27 11.94 -1.86
C SER A 66 -8.00 11.07 -3.08
N VAL A 67 -8.10 9.77 -2.89
CA VAL A 67 -8.10 8.75 -3.94
C VAL A 67 -9.49 8.13 -3.94
N HIS A 68 -10.16 8.15 -5.08
CA HIS A 68 -11.47 7.55 -5.26
C HIS A 68 -11.41 6.54 -6.40
N LEU A 69 -11.90 5.32 -6.15
CA LEU A 69 -12.05 4.31 -7.18
C LEU A 69 -13.44 4.45 -7.81
N ASP A 70 -13.51 4.90 -9.05
CA ASP A 70 -14.76 5.09 -9.77
C ASP A 70 -15.30 3.77 -10.35
N ALA A 71 -14.41 2.86 -10.73
CA ALA A 71 -14.73 1.55 -11.31
C ALA A 71 -13.58 0.55 -11.09
N GLY A 72 -13.86 -0.74 -11.20
CA GLY A 72 -12.92 -1.83 -10.97
C GLY A 72 -12.81 -2.27 -9.50
N GLN A 73 -11.83 -3.11 -9.20
CA GLN A 73 -11.55 -3.60 -7.84
C GLN A 73 -10.34 -2.84 -7.27
N ILE A 74 -10.39 -2.46 -5.99
CA ILE A 74 -9.23 -1.85 -5.32
C ILE A 74 -8.06 -2.83 -5.27
N GLU A 75 -8.38 -4.12 -5.44
CA GLU A 75 -7.42 -5.21 -5.44
C GLU A 75 -6.32 -5.06 -6.48
N ASP A 76 -6.70 -4.51 -7.62
CA ASP A 76 -5.84 -4.43 -8.77
C ASP A 76 -4.90 -3.20 -8.66
N LEU A 77 -5.25 -2.23 -7.79
CA LEU A 77 -4.42 -1.05 -7.51
C LEU A 77 -3.25 -1.44 -6.60
N GLU A 78 -2.03 -1.32 -7.11
CA GLU A 78 -0.82 -1.72 -6.40
C GLU A 78 -0.19 -0.57 -5.61
N GLU A 79 -0.08 0.60 -6.24
CA GLU A 79 0.67 1.73 -5.71
C GLU A 79 -0.01 3.05 -6.08
N VAL A 80 -0.15 3.93 -5.09
CA VAL A 80 -0.45 5.34 -5.31
C VAL A 80 0.83 6.14 -5.05
N ARG A 81 1.31 6.84 -6.08
CA ARG A 81 2.46 7.72 -5.98
C ARG A 81 2.01 9.17 -5.96
N ILE A 82 2.41 9.90 -4.93
CA ILE A 82 2.13 11.32 -4.75
C ILE A 82 3.47 12.05 -4.71
N GLU A 83 3.64 13.04 -5.56
CA GLU A 83 4.80 13.92 -5.58
C GLU A 83 4.35 15.34 -5.33
N ALA A 84 5.08 16.06 -4.48
CA ALA A 84 4.83 17.46 -4.19
C ALA A 84 6.17 18.19 -4.12
N GLY A 85 6.34 19.22 -4.95
CA GLY A 85 7.61 19.93 -5.01
C GLY A 85 7.50 21.32 -5.61
N ASP A 86 8.48 22.14 -5.27
CA ASP A 86 8.66 23.46 -5.87
C ASP A 86 9.34 23.34 -7.22
N CYS A 87 8.66 23.79 -8.28
CA CYS A 87 9.22 23.78 -9.63
C CYS A 87 10.38 24.77 -9.80
N ASP A 88 10.39 25.85 -9.02
CA ASP A 88 11.37 26.94 -9.12
C ASP A 88 12.54 26.78 -8.14
N ARG A 89 12.54 25.71 -7.34
CA ARG A 89 13.60 25.36 -6.37
C ARG A 89 13.95 26.48 -5.37
N ARG A 90 12.97 27.30 -5.00
CA ARG A 90 13.06 28.32 -3.94
C ARG A 90 12.84 27.74 -2.55
N MET A 91 12.09 26.65 -2.44
CA MET A 91 11.76 25.99 -1.16
C MET A 91 12.54 24.69 -1.02
N ARG A 92 13.22 24.47 0.11
CA ARG A 92 13.95 23.22 0.42
C ARG A 92 13.15 22.38 1.39
N VAL A 93 13.10 21.08 1.19
CA VAL A 93 12.45 20.14 2.10
C VAL A 93 13.29 20.00 3.36
N HIS A 94 12.70 20.31 4.51
CA HIS A 94 13.26 20.03 5.83
C HIS A 94 12.93 18.60 6.28
N SER A 95 11.64 18.25 6.26
CA SER A 95 11.12 16.95 6.71
C SER A 95 9.74 16.69 6.13
N PHE A 96 9.28 15.46 6.18
CA PHE A 96 7.97 15.05 5.67
C PHE A 96 7.40 13.89 6.47
N GLU A 97 6.07 13.78 6.46
CA GLU A 97 5.31 12.69 7.06
C GLU A 97 4.18 12.26 6.11
N PRO A 98 3.83 10.97 6.06
CA PRO A 98 4.47 9.84 6.78
C PRO A 98 5.90 9.55 6.29
N SER A 99 6.76 9.10 7.21
CA SER A 99 8.05 8.50 6.86
C SER A 99 7.87 7.07 6.36
N THR A 100 8.94 6.43 5.89
CA THR A 100 8.88 5.05 5.39
C THR A 100 8.38 4.09 6.48
N GLN A 101 7.29 3.37 6.20
CA GLN A 101 6.62 2.48 7.13
C GLN A 101 6.69 1.02 6.66
N LEU A 102 6.92 0.12 7.63
CA LEU A 102 6.98 -1.32 7.45
C LEU A 102 5.88 -1.97 8.32
N GLU A 103 4.96 -2.71 7.71
CA GLU A 103 3.91 -3.46 8.42
C GLU A 103 4.16 -4.95 8.34
N SER A 104 3.81 -5.69 9.40
CA SER A 104 3.73 -7.15 9.34
C SER A 104 2.28 -7.60 9.28
N LEU A 105 2.02 -8.59 8.44
CA LEU A 105 0.68 -9.19 8.29
C LEU A 105 0.35 -10.17 9.41
N LEU A 106 1.32 -10.50 10.26
CA LEU A 106 1.17 -11.42 11.37
C LEU A 106 1.22 -10.63 12.67
N SER A 107 0.25 -10.88 13.55
CA SER A 107 0.17 -10.24 14.86
C SER A 107 1.24 -10.72 15.84
N ASP A 108 1.83 -11.90 15.59
CA ASP A 108 2.84 -12.54 16.45
C ASP A 108 3.99 -13.13 15.61
N ASP A 109 5.17 -13.23 16.24
CA ASP A 109 6.32 -13.94 15.68
C ASP A 109 5.96 -15.43 15.44
N ILE A 110 6.38 -15.97 14.28
CA ILE A 110 6.05 -17.36 13.92
C ILE A 110 6.87 -18.30 14.80
N LEU A 111 6.18 -19.02 15.69
CA LEU A 111 6.75 -20.14 16.45
C LEU A 111 6.71 -21.39 15.57
N TRP A 112 7.87 -21.80 15.06
CA TRP A 112 8.00 -23.08 14.37
C TRP A 112 8.49 -24.14 15.36
N SER A 113 7.67 -25.17 15.56
CA SER A 113 8.05 -26.39 16.29
C SER A 113 8.30 -27.50 15.27
N LYS A 114 9.53 -28.01 15.21
CA LYS A 114 9.86 -29.24 14.49
C LYS A 114 10.20 -30.32 15.50
N THR A 115 9.32 -31.31 15.62
CA THR A 115 9.62 -32.54 16.35
C THR A 115 10.28 -33.52 15.38
N VAL A 116 11.59 -33.76 15.54
CA VAL A 116 12.28 -34.84 14.82
C VAL A 116 12.38 -36.03 15.75
N GLU A 117 11.59 -37.08 15.49
CA GLU A 117 11.74 -38.36 16.15
C GLU A 117 12.69 -39.24 15.33
N THR A 118 13.91 -39.47 15.84
CA THR A 118 14.80 -40.47 15.26
C THR A 118 14.69 -41.75 16.09
N GLY A 119 13.94 -42.73 15.57
CA GLY A 119 13.80 -44.04 16.18
C GLY A 119 14.26 -45.13 15.22
N ASN A 120 15.37 -45.81 15.54
CA ASN A 120 15.67 -47.11 14.93
C ASN A 120 14.87 -48.18 15.66
N SER A 121 13.65 -48.47 15.19
CA SER A 121 12.91 -49.66 15.60
C SER A 121 12.46 -50.46 14.38
N LEU A 122 13.22 -51.52 14.08
CA LEU A 122 12.71 -52.68 13.37
C LEU A 122 11.67 -53.33 14.26
N GLY A 123 10.39 -53.25 13.88
CA GLY A 123 9.30 -53.85 14.66
C GLY A 123 7.96 -53.66 13.98
N ALA A 124 7.47 -54.72 13.35
CA ALA A 124 6.10 -54.80 12.86
C ALA A 124 5.13 -54.86 14.04
N SER A 125 4.05 -54.06 14.02
CA SER A 125 2.74 -54.48 14.52
C SER A 125 1.63 -53.57 14.01
N LEU A 126 0.51 -54.21 13.66
CA LEU A 126 -0.77 -53.63 13.28
C LEU A 126 -1.45 -52.94 14.47
N GLY A 127 -2.22 -51.88 14.21
CA GLY A 127 -3.44 -51.62 14.99
C GLY A 127 -3.81 -50.15 15.18
N GLY A 128 -4.91 -49.74 14.53
CA GLY A 128 -6.03 -49.05 15.20
C GLY A 128 -5.96 -47.52 15.44
N GLU A 129 -7.05 -46.86 15.05
CA GLU A 129 -7.34 -45.42 15.15
C GLU A 129 -7.67 -44.93 16.57
N ALA A 130 -7.47 -43.63 16.82
CA ALA A 130 -8.50 -42.64 17.24
C ALA A 130 -7.95 -41.58 18.24
N PRO A 131 -8.49 -40.34 18.21
CA PRO A 131 -7.88 -39.15 18.81
C PRO A 131 -8.27 -38.99 20.28
N VAL A 132 -7.37 -38.41 21.09
CA VAL A 132 -7.73 -37.89 22.42
C VAL A 132 -7.43 -36.40 22.46
N LEU A 133 -8.51 -35.62 22.35
CA LEU A 133 -8.58 -34.22 22.77
C LEU A 133 -8.43 -34.19 24.30
N LEU A 134 -7.32 -33.66 24.79
CA LEU A 134 -7.21 -33.13 26.15
C LEU A 134 -6.59 -31.74 26.08
N GLY A 135 -7.29 -30.80 26.71
CA GLY A 135 -7.15 -29.38 26.52
C GLY A 135 -5.85 -28.73 27.00
N ASP A 136 -5.92 -27.42 26.89
CA ASP A 136 -4.91 -26.36 26.96
C ASP A 136 -4.03 -26.33 28.24
N VAL A 137 -3.28 -27.40 28.51
CA VAL A 137 -2.22 -27.42 29.53
C VAL A 137 -1.03 -28.19 28.98
N VAL A 138 0.03 -27.46 28.62
CA VAL A 138 1.34 -28.04 28.32
C VAL A 138 1.91 -28.60 29.63
N ALA A 139 1.64 -29.88 29.90
CA ALA A 139 2.26 -30.58 31.01
C ALA A 139 3.74 -30.82 30.69
N HIS A 140 4.63 -30.20 31.46
CA HIS A 140 6.03 -30.62 31.53
C HIS A 140 6.10 -32.00 32.19
N VAL A 141 6.11 -33.06 31.38
CA VAL A 141 6.36 -34.41 31.85
C VAL A 141 7.85 -34.70 31.66
N THR A 142 8.62 -34.67 32.75
CA THR A 142 9.95 -35.28 32.79
C THR A 142 9.76 -36.74 33.20
N PRO A 143 9.87 -37.74 32.31
CA PRO A 143 9.77 -39.13 32.72
C PRO A 143 11.11 -39.57 33.31
N THR A 144 11.18 -39.67 34.64
CA THR A 144 12.20 -40.45 35.33
C THR A 144 11.64 -41.82 35.67
N ILE A 145 11.98 -42.86 34.90
CA ILE A 145 11.93 -44.25 35.38
C ILE A 145 13.15 -45.01 34.82
N ASN A 146 13.93 -45.56 35.76
CA ASN A 146 15.13 -46.36 35.53
C ASN A 146 14.81 -47.70 34.83
N GLY A 147 15.69 -48.11 33.92
CA GLY A 147 15.91 -49.53 33.58
C GLY A 147 15.45 -49.95 32.18
N GLY A 148 16.28 -49.70 31.17
CA GLY A 148 16.12 -50.26 29.82
C GLY A 148 16.71 -49.35 28.74
N LYS A 149 17.91 -49.69 28.25
CA LYS A 149 18.73 -48.85 27.36
C LYS A 149 18.10 -48.72 25.97
N THR A 150 17.17 -47.78 25.81
CA THR A 150 16.73 -47.27 24.51
C THR A 150 16.80 -45.74 24.57
N SER A 151 17.85 -45.17 23.97
CA SER A 151 18.01 -43.72 23.90
C SER A 151 17.04 -43.16 22.85
N ARG A 152 15.84 -42.77 23.27
CA ARG A 152 14.93 -41.96 22.47
C ARG A 152 15.26 -40.49 22.75
N GLU A 153 16.04 -39.88 21.87
CA GLU A 153 16.37 -38.46 21.94
C GLU A 153 15.28 -37.69 21.17
N ILE A 154 14.45 -36.94 21.89
CA ILE A 154 13.47 -36.03 21.31
C ILE A 154 14.05 -34.63 21.44
N VAL A 155 14.66 -34.14 20.36
CA VAL A 155 15.14 -32.75 20.28
C VAL A 155 13.98 -31.89 19.76
N THR A 156 13.42 -31.05 20.62
CA THR A 156 12.44 -30.03 20.22
C THR A 156 13.18 -28.71 20.01
N GLU A 157 13.48 -28.39 18.76
CA GLU A 157 14.09 -27.11 18.41
C GLU A 157 12.97 -26.08 18.19
N THR A 158 12.84 -25.12 19.10
CA THR A 158 11.90 -24.01 18.97
C THR A 158 12.65 -22.81 18.38
N GLN A 159 12.42 -22.52 17.11
CA GLN A 159 12.97 -21.32 16.48
C GLN A 159 11.88 -20.26 16.37
N LYS A 160 12.13 -19.11 17.00
CA LYS A 160 11.30 -17.92 16.89
C LYS A 160 11.69 -17.17 15.61
N ARG A 161 10.82 -17.17 14.60
CA ARG A 161 11.05 -16.42 13.36
C ARG A 161 10.34 -15.08 13.43
N VAL A 162 11.09 -14.01 13.17
CA VAL A 162 10.55 -12.65 13.06
C VAL A 162 9.56 -12.64 11.89
N ALA A 163 8.35 -12.14 12.14
CA ALA A 163 7.33 -12.05 11.11
C ALA A 163 7.80 -11.17 9.93
N PRO A 164 7.62 -11.60 8.66
CA PRO A 164 7.97 -10.79 7.50
C PRO A 164 7.30 -9.41 7.56
N LYS A 165 8.07 -8.36 7.30
CA LYS A 165 7.57 -6.99 7.20
C LYS A 165 7.56 -6.55 5.73
N HIS A 166 6.47 -5.94 5.30
CA HIS A 166 6.29 -5.40 3.96
C HIS A 166 6.26 -3.87 4.02
N VAL A 167 6.83 -3.22 3.01
CA VAL A 167 6.83 -1.76 2.91
C VAL A 167 5.44 -1.29 2.48
N VAL A 168 4.80 -0.47 3.31
CA VAL A 168 3.44 0.06 3.07
C VAL A 168 3.49 1.51 2.63
N VAL A 169 4.44 2.27 3.16
CA VAL A 169 4.73 3.62 2.71
C VAL A 169 6.22 3.74 2.44
N THR A 170 6.60 4.23 1.27
CA THR A 170 7.95 4.74 1.01
C THR A 170 7.89 6.22 0.77
N SER A 171 8.71 6.98 1.46
CA SER A 171 8.76 8.44 1.34
C SER A 171 10.20 8.89 1.17
N GLY A 172 10.42 9.94 0.40
CA GLY A 172 11.76 10.51 0.21
C GLY A 172 11.73 11.85 -0.50
N THR A 173 12.90 12.43 -0.70
CA THR A 173 13.05 13.67 -1.45
C THR A 173 13.32 13.41 -2.93
N ILE A 174 12.83 14.31 -3.78
CA ILE A 174 13.18 14.44 -5.20
C ILE A 174 13.79 15.84 -5.46
N ASP A 175 14.25 16.07 -6.68
CA ASP A 175 14.73 17.38 -7.15
C ASP A 175 15.78 18.01 -6.22
N GLN A 176 16.77 17.21 -5.80
CA GLN A 176 17.85 17.64 -4.89
C GLN A 176 17.35 18.19 -3.54
N GLY A 177 16.21 17.68 -3.05
CA GLY A 177 15.62 18.14 -1.81
C GLY A 177 14.63 19.30 -1.98
N HIS A 178 14.17 19.60 -3.19
CA HIS A 178 13.15 20.62 -3.45
C HIS A 178 11.75 20.06 -3.69
N GLY A 179 11.62 18.73 -3.63
CA GLY A 179 10.33 18.05 -3.61
C GLY A 179 10.37 16.79 -2.76
N VAL A 180 9.19 16.24 -2.51
CA VAL A 180 8.98 14.97 -1.83
C VAL A 180 8.16 14.04 -2.69
N PHE A 181 8.37 12.75 -2.50
CA PHE A 181 7.50 11.71 -3.02
C PHE A 181 7.02 10.81 -1.89
N PHE A 182 5.80 10.30 -2.04
CA PHE A 182 5.18 9.29 -1.20
C PHE A 182 4.68 8.18 -2.14
N LYS A 183 5.07 6.95 -1.85
CA LYS A 183 4.56 5.75 -2.51
C LYS A 183 3.80 4.95 -1.47
N LEU A 184 2.49 4.95 -1.62
CA LEU A 184 1.57 4.20 -0.80
C LEU A 184 1.33 2.88 -1.51
N ARG A 185 1.62 1.77 -0.83
CA ARG A 185 1.43 0.43 -1.36
C ARG A 185 0.27 -0.22 -0.64
N ARG A 186 -0.48 -1.01 -1.41
CA ARG A 186 -1.58 -1.78 -0.83
C ARG A 186 -1.04 -2.70 0.28
N SER A 187 -1.70 -2.68 1.43
CA SER A 187 -1.55 -3.71 2.47
C SER A 187 -2.93 -4.21 2.89
N PRO A 188 -3.08 -5.46 3.36
CA PRO A 188 -4.32 -5.94 3.96
C PRO A 188 -4.83 -5.10 5.15
N GLN A 189 -3.97 -4.28 5.75
CA GLN A 189 -4.28 -3.44 6.90
C GLN A 189 -4.59 -1.98 6.51
N THR A 190 -4.24 -1.55 5.30
CA THR A 190 -4.40 -0.16 4.84
C THR A 190 -5.02 -0.09 3.45
N SER A 191 -6.05 0.76 3.31
CA SER A 191 -6.68 1.05 2.02
C SER A 191 -5.90 2.11 1.25
N LEU A 192 -5.72 1.90 -0.05
CA LEU A 192 -5.24 2.95 -0.97
C LEU A 192 -6.34 3.95 -1.33
N GLU A 193 -7.61 3.56 -1.26
CA GLU A 193 -8.75 4.45 -1.39
C GLU A 193 -8.99 5.23 -0.09
N GLY A 194 -9.38 6.50 -0.21
CA GLY A 194 -9.66 7.39 0.91
C GLY A 194 -8.82 8.66 0.88
N VAL A 195 -8.72 9.33 2.03
CA VAL A 195 -7.96 10.57 2.18
C VAL A 195 -6.61 10.27 2.82
N HIS A 196 -5.54 10.62 2.11
CA HIS A 196 -4.17 10.54 2.60
C HIS A 196 -3.70 11.92 3.04
N GLU A 197 -3.32 12.03 4.32
CA GLU A 197 -2.80 13.25 4.90
C GLU A 197 -1.27 13.23 4.87
N LEU A 198 -0.69 14.18 4.14
CA LEU A 198 0.74 14.30 3.93
C LEU A 198 1.19 15.62 4.53
N THR A 199 2.20 15.59 5.38
CA THR A 199 2.81 16.79 5.94
C THR A 199 4.17 17.01 5.30
N ILE A 200 4.42 18.22 4.83
CA ILE A 200 5.68 18.61 4.21
C ILE A 200 6.15 19.88 4.90
N ARG A 201 7.38 19.87 5.41
CA ARG A 201 7.98 21.03 6.05
C ARG A 201 9.06 21.57 5.12
N PHE A 202 8.94 22.84 4.75
CA PHE A 202 9.89 23.51 3.88
C PHE A 202 10.70 24.55 4.65
N ILE A 203 11.98 24.66 4.33
CA ILE A 203 12.83 25.80 4.66
C ILE A 203 12.63 26.83 3.57
N VAL A 204 12.28 28.05 3.98
CA VAL A 204 12.00 29.20 3.12
C VAL A 204 12.69 30.45 3.67
N SER A 205 12.81 31.51 2.87
CA SER A 205 13.36 32.79 3.36
C SER A 205 12.47 33.39 4.46
N GLU A 206 13.06 34.16 5.38
CA GLU A 206 12.34 34.89 6.44
C GLU A 206 11.13 35.69 5.90
N SER A 207 11.34 36.38 4.76
CA SER A 207 10.35 37.22 4.07
C SER A 207 9.34 36.43 3.22
N TRP A 208 9.37 35.10 3.25
CA TRP A 208 8.46 34.27 2.47
C TRP A 208 7.02 34.43 2.97
N ARG A 209 6.11 34.62 2.01
CA ARG A 209 4.67 34.83 2.25
C ARG A 209 3.78 33.81 1.55
N GLY A 210 4.29 33.15 0.50
CA GLY A 210 3.55 32.23 -0.34
C GLY A 210 4.29 31.90 -1.63
N ASP A 211 3.89 30.81 -2.27
CA ASP A 211 4.45 30.31 -3.53
C ASP A 211 3.45 29.37 -4.24
N SER A 212 3.86 28.65 -5.28
CA SER A 212 3.12 27.55 -5.87
C SER A 212 3.97 26.29 -5.93
N ILE A 213 3.42 25.16 -5.48
CA ILE A 213 4.02 23.85 -5.66
C ILE A 213 3.29 23.08 -6.76
N ARG A 214 3.94 22.09 -7.35
CA ARG A 214 3.29 21.11 -8.23
C ARG A 214 3.00 19.85 -7.43
N VAL A 215 1.75 19.41 -7.47
CA VAL A 215 1.32 18.12 -6.91
C VAL A 215 0.97 17.20 -8.07
N CYS A 216 1.58 16.02 -8.10
CA CYS A 216 1.34 14.98 -9.09
C CYS A 216 0.95 13.68 -8.39
N CYS A 217 -0.21 13.14 -8.75
CA CYS A 217 -0.72 11.88 -8.22
C CYS A 217 -0.81 10.85 -9.36
N GLN A 218 -0.35 9.63 -9.11
CA GLN A 218 -0.35 8.52 -10.06
C GLN A 218 -0.91 7.27 -9.38
N ALA A 219 -1.81 6.58 -10.07
CA ALA A 219 -2.30 5.26 -9.70
C ALA A 219 -1.64 4.23 -10.60
N LEU A 220 -0.96 3.26 -9.99
CA LEU A 220 -0.26 2.17 -10.68
C LEU A 220 -0.93 0.85 -10.31
N GLY A 221 -1.18 0.01 -11.30
CA GLY A 221 -1.72 -1.33 -11.10
C GLY A 221 -1.22 -2.32 -12.16
N GLN A 222 -1.69 -3.56 -12.07
CA GLN A 222 -1.32 -4.61 -13.02
C GLN A 222 -2.32 -4.74 -14.15
N GLU A 223 -1.83 -4.73 -15.38
CA GLU A 223 -2.62 -5.04 -16.57
C GLU A 223 -2.06 -6.33 -17.20
N GLU A 224 -2.93 -7.30 -17.46
CA GLU A 224 -2.55 -8.52 -18.17
C GLU A 224 -2.56 -8.24 -19.68
N PHE A 225 -1.39 -8.26 -20.30
CA PHE A 225 -1.24 -8.14 -21.74
C PHE A 225 -0.59 -9.42 -22.29
N LEU A 226 -1.33 -10.16 -23.10
CA LEU A 226 -0.85 -11.39 -23.75
C LEU A 226 -0.20 -12.37 -22.77
N TRP A 227 -0.86 -12.66 -21.64
CA TRP A 227 -0.39 -13.58 -20.59
C TRP A 227 0.83 -13.08 -19.78
N LEU A 228 1.27 -11.83 -19.99
CA LEU A 228 2.26 -11.16 -19.15
C LEU A 228 1.59 -10.10 -18.29
N GLN A 229 1.90 -10.10 -17.00
CA GLN A 229 1.54 -9.02 -16.09
C GLN A 229 2.49 -7.85 -16.33
N GLN A 230 1.95 -6.69 -16.71
CA GLN A 230 2.69 -5.46 -16.88
C GLN A 230 2.14 -4.37 -15.96
N GLN A 231 3.04 -3.62 -15.33
CA GLN A 231 2.63 -2.46 -14.55
C GLN A 231 2.17 -1.33 -15.50
N ALA A 232 0.97 -0.82 -15.27
CA ALA A 232 0.38 0.27 -16.04
C ALA A 232 -0.02 1.43 -15.12
N THR A 233 0.06 2.65 -15.64
CA THR A 233 -0.51 3.84 -14.98
C THR A 233 -1.96 3.99 -15.40
N TRP A 234 -2.88 3.85 -14.44
CA TRP A 234 -4.31 3.93 -14.71
C TRP A 234 -4.88 5.33 -14.58
N ALA A 235 -4.32 6.10 -13.66
CA ALA A 235 -4.71 7.49 -13.48
C ALA A 235 -3.49 8.36 -13.19
N HIS A 236 -3.54 9.59 -13.69
CA HIS A 236 -2.51 10.58 -13.48
C HIS A 236 -3.14 11.97 -13.42
N LYS A 237 -2.88 12.70 -12.33
CA LYS A 237 -3.32 14.08 -12.16
C LYS A 237 -2.17 14.92 -11.64
N CYS A 238 -1.76 15.93 -12.40
CA CYS A 238 -0.83 16.95 -11.94
C CYS A 238 -1.51 18.31 -11.93
N ALA A 239 -1.48 19.01 -10.81
CA ALA A 239 -1.96 20.37 -10.74
C ALA A 239 -1.10 21.21 -9.79
N PRO A 240 -0.99 22.52 -10.06
CA PRO A 240 -0.33 23.43 -9.16
C PRO A 240 -1.22 23.75 -7.96
N VAL A 241 -0.63 23.82 -6.78
CA VAL A 241 -1.28 24.22 -5.54
C VAL A 241 -0.63 25.50 -5.06
N ALA A 242 -1.40 26.57 -4.94
CA ALA A 242 -0.90 27.82 -4.39
C ALA A 242 -0.82 27.73 -2.87
N VAL A 243 0.36 27.97 -2.31
CA VAL A 243 0.61 27.93 -0.88
C VAL A 243 0.80 29.34 -0.34
N TYR A 244 0.33 29.60 0.88
CA TYR A 244 0.44 30.91 1.51
C TYR A 244 0.64 30.77 3.01
N LEU A 245 1.30 31.76 3.62
CA LEU A 245 1.55 31.78 5.06
C LEU A 245 0.25 32.06 5.83
N ALA A 246 -0.01 31.27 6.87
CA ALA A 246 -1.13 31.45 7.78
C ALA A 246 -1.12 32.87 8.38
N GLY A 247 -2.29 33.50 8.44
CA GLY A 247 -2.45 34.88 8.92
C GLY A 247 -2.15 35.98 7.89
N ASP A 248 -1.54 35.65 6.74
CA ASP A 248 -1.30 36.62 5.67
C ASP A 248 -2.49 36.72 4.70
N LEU A 249 -3.35 37.70 4.95
CA LEU A 249 -4.58 37.90 4.16
C LEU A 249 -4.31 38.28 2.70
N GLU A 250 -3.24 39.01 2.42
CA GLU A 250 -2.91 39.42 1.06
C GLU A 250 -2.34 38.24 0.27
N ALA A 251 -1.42 37.47 0.86
CA ALA A 251 -0.91 36.25 0.24
C ALA A 251 -2.02 35.23 -0.01
N ARG A 252 -2.98 35.07 0.93
CA ARG A 252 -4.17 34.24 0.74
C ARG A 252 -5.00 34.68 -0.46
N ARG A 253 -5.27 35.99 -0.62
CA ARG A 253 -6.03 36.52 -1.77
C ARG A 253 -5.29 36.29 -3.08
N ALA A 254 -3.97 36.47 -3.09
CA ALA A 254 -3.13 36.20 -4.26
C ALA A 254 -3.19 34.72 -4.66
N ALA A 255 -3.08 33.80 -3.68
CA ALA A 255 -3.19 32.35 -3.90
C ALA A 255 -4.55 31.94 -4.50
N ILE A 256 -5.65 32.45 -3.96
CA ILE A 256 -7.00 32.20 -4.49
C ILE A 256 -7.16 32.76 -5.91
N SER A 257 -6.60 33.94 -6.18
CA SER A 257 -6.66 34.55 -7.51
C SER A 257 -5.82 33.78 -8.54
N PHE A 258 -4.67 33.24 -8.12
CA PHE A 258 -3.85 32.36 -8.92
C PHE A 258 -4.57 31.05 -9.27
N SER A 259 -5.18 30.38 -8.28
CA SER A 259 -5.86 29.12 -8.51
C SER A 259 -7.06 29.27 -9.45
N ARG A 260 -7.87 30.32 -9.27
CA ARG A 260 -8.99 30.64 -10.18
C ARG A 260 -8.57 30.86 -11.63
N ARG A 261 -7.48 31.62 -11.85
CA ARG A 261 -6.96 31.87 -13.21
C ARG A 261 -6.50 30.60 -13.90
N ARG A 262 -5.93 29.65 -13.15
CA ARG A 262 -5.52 28.36 -13.71
C ARG A 262 -6.68 27.40 -13.98
N THR A 263 -7.70 27.40 -13.14
CA THR A 263 -8.90 26.58 -13.40
C THR A 263 -9.71 27.10 -14.58
N ALA A 264 -9.76 28.42 -14.79
CA ALA A 264 -10.50 29.03 -15.92
C ALA A 264 -9.77 28.96 -17.28
N GLY A 265 -8.49 28.57 -17.29
CA GLY A 265 -7.69 28.41 -18.50
C GLY A 265 -7.56 26.96 -18.99
N LEU A 266 -8.28 26.03 -18.35
CA LEU A 266 -8.48 24.64 -18.77
C LEU A 266 -9.88 24.49 -19.36
#